data_AF-A0A7X5VRU9-F1
#
_entry.id   AF-A0A7X5VRU9-F1
#
_cell.length_a   1.000
_cell.length_b   1.000
_cell.length_c   1.000
_cell.angle_alpha   90.00
_cell.angle_beta   90.00
_cell.angle_gamma   90.00
#
_symmetry.space_group_name_H-M   'P 1'
#
loop_
_entity.id
_entity.type
_entity.pdbx_description
1 polymer ?
#
loop_
_entity_poly.entity_id
_entity_poly.type
_entity_poly.pdbx_seq_one_letter_code
_entity_poly.pdbx_strand_id
1 'polypeptide(L)'
;TVPAANVYQTECDIYAPCALGATLNEQTIPLLGCRGVAGSANNQLAEDDDADRLHDRGILYAPDFIANGGGALAFALIKSGITDEAKIA
;
A
#
# COMPACT_ATOMS: atom_id res chain seq x y z
N THR A 1 -12.18 -16.50 5.86
CA THR A 1 -10.99 -15.95 5.20
C THR A 1 -11.29 -15.77 3.73
N VAL A 2 -10.69 -14.77 3.09
CA VAL A 2 -10.91 -14.48 1.66
C VAL A 2 -9.93 -15.33 0.84
N PRO A 3 -10.39 -16.11 -0.17
CA PRO A 3 -9.50 -16.79 -1.10
C PRO A 3 -8.65 -15.79 -1.89
N ALA A 4 -7.38 -16.10 -2.16
CA ALA A 4 -6.47 -15.19 -2.87
C ALA A 4 -7.03 -14.70 -4.22
N ALA A 5 -7.67 -15.61 -4.98
CA ALA A 5 -8.31 -15.28 -6.25
C ALA A 5 -9.46 -14.25 -6.14
N ASN A 6 -10.00 -14.02 -4.94
CA ASN A 6 -11.11 -13.10 -4.71
C ASN A 6 -10.68 -11.81 -4.00
N VAL A 7 -9.38 -11.60 -3.75
CA VAL A 7 -8.91 -10.51 -2.88
C VAL A 7 -9.29 -9.13 -3.41
N TYR A 8 -9.33 -8.95 -4.73
CA TYR A 8 -9.64 -7.65 -5.35
C TYR A 8 -11.13 -7.30 -5.26
N GLN A 9 -12.01 -8.23 -5.64
CA GLN A 9 -13.47 -7.98 -5.65
C GLN A 9 -14.17 -8.12 -4.30
N THR A 10 -13.45 -8.51 -3.25
CA THR A 10 -14.07 -8.61 -1.92
C THR A 10 -14.36 -7.21 -1.39
N GLU A 11 -15.61 -6.95 -1.04
CA GLU A 11 -16.01 -5.68 -0.42
C GLU A 11 -15.26 -5.44 0.89
N CYS A 12 -14.60 -4.30 0.98
CA CYS A 12 -13.90 -3.85 2.18
C CYS A 12 -13.75 -2.32 2.15
N ASP A 13 -13.37 -1.70 3.27
CA ASP A 13 -13.07 -0.28 3.25
C ASP A 13 -11.69 0.01 2.64
N ILE A 14 -10.68 -0.80 3.00
CA ILE A 14 -9.29 -0.63 2.62
C ILE A 14 -8.72 -1.92 2.02
N TYR A 15 -8.16 -1.83 0.82
CA TYR A 15 -7.31 -2.86 0.25
C TYR A 15 -5.84 -2.59 0.65
N ALA A 16 -5.18 -3.59 1.24
CA ALA A 16 -3.81 -3.47 1.74
C ALA A 16 -2.86 -4.43 0.99
N PRO A 17 -2.25 -4.00 -0.13
CA PRO A 17 -1.26 -4.82 -0.83
C PRO A 17 0.06 -4.87 -0.04
N CYS A 18 0.38 -6.05 0.50
CA CYS A 18 1.55 -6.24 1.37
C CYS A 18 2.49 -7.37 0.90
N ALA A 19 2.23 -7.97 -0.26
CA ALA A 19 2.97 -9.13 -0.76
C ALA A 19 3.96 -8.78 -1.88
N LEU A 20 3.44 -8.41 -3.06
CA LEU A 20 4.22 -8.10 -4.26
C LEU A 20 3.79 -6.73 -4.83
N GLY A 21 4.69 -6.12 -5.62
CA GLY A 21 4.39 -4.91 -6.39
C GLY A 21 3.51 -5.19 -7.62
N ALA A 22 3.17 -4.12 -8.35
CA ALA A 22 2.37 -4.10 -9.57
C ALA A 22 0.98 -4.75 -9.44
N THR A 23 0.45 -4.84 -8.21
CA THR A 23 -0.88 -5.39 -7.94
C THR A 23 -1.98 -4.38 -8.23
N LEU A 24 -1.66 -3.09 -8.33
CA LEU A 24 -2.55 -2.04 -8.81
C LEU A 24 -2.20 -1.78 -10.28
N ASN A 25 -3.07 -2.22 -11.19
CA ASN A 25 -2.88 -2.09 -12.63
C ASN A 25 -4.22 -2.00 -13.36
N GLU A 26 -4.18 -1.80 -14.69
CA GLU A 26 -5.36 -1.70 -15.55
C GLU A 26 -6.37 -2.85 -15.40
N GLN A 27 -5.93 -4.05 -14.99
CA GLN A 27 -6.76 -5.24 -14.88
C GLN A 27 -7.35 -5.41 -13.48
N THR A 28 -6.61 -5.05 -12.43
CA THR A 28 -7.01 -5.26 -11.04
C THR A 28 -7.77 -4.07 -10.46
N ILE A 29 -7.42 -2.84 -10.85
CA ILE A 29 -8.05 -1.62 -10.34
C ILE A 29 -9.56 -1.61 -10.60
N PRO A 30 -10.09 -2.01 -11.76
CA PRO A 30 -11.54 -2.08 -11.98
C PRO A 30 -12.25 -3.09 -11.08
N LEU A 31 -11.54 -4.10 -10.57
CA LEU A 31 -12.10 -5.14 -9.73
C LEU A 31 -12.17 -4.73 -8.25
N LEU A 32 -11.42 -3.70 -7.83
CA LEU A 32 -11.30 -3.32 -6.43
C LEU A 32 -12.67 -2.95 -5.82
N GLY A 33 -13.06 -3.70 -4.79
CA GLY A 33 -14.25 -3.47 -3.96
C GLY A 33 -13.98 -2.58 -2.74
N CYS A 34 -13.06 -1.61 -2.85
CA CYS A 34 -12.61 -0.79 -1.73
C CYS A 34 -12.74 0.72 -1.97
N ARG A 35 -12.58 1.50 -0.89
CA ARG A 35 -12.63 2.97 -0.91
C ARG A 35 -11.24 3.59 -0.77
N GLY A 36 -10.27 2.83 -0.29
CA GLY A 36 -8.88 3.26 -0.21
C GLY A 36 -7.89 2.12 -0.31
N VAL A 37 -6.65 2.48 -0.65
CA VAL A 37 -5.52 1.57 -0.77
C VAL A 37 -4.39 2.07 0.13
N ALA A 38 -3.95 1.21 1.04
CA ALA A 38 -2.83 1.47 1.93
C ALA A 38 -2.16 0.15 2.31
N GLY A 39 -1.00 -0.11 1.72
CA GLY A 39 -0.26 -1.37 1.91
C GLY A 39 1.24 -1.14 2.08
N SER A 40 1.96 -2.20 2.43
CA SER A 40 3.41 -2.16 2.68
C SER A 40 4.26 -2.63 1.50
N ALA A 41 3.68 -3.18 0.44
CA ALA A 41 4.43 -3.63 -0.73
C ALA A 41 5.16 -2.46 -1.39
N ASN A 42 6.29 -2.73 -2.05
CA ASN A 42 7.02 -1.76 -2.86
C ASN A 42 6.57 -1.84 -4.32
N ASN A 43 6.60 -0.71 -5.02
CA ASN A 43 6.18 -0.55 -6.41
C ASN A 43 4.74 -1.05 -6.60
N GLN A 44 3.79 -0.54 -5.82
CA GLN A 44 2.41 -1.06 -5.82
C GLN A 44 1.68 -0.84 -7.15
N LEU A 45 1.91 0.33 -7.76
CA LEU A 45 1.46 0.65 -9.12
C LEU A 45 2.30 -0.14 -10.14
N ALA A 46 1.66 -0.68 -11.18
CA ALA A 46 2.40 -1.28 -12.28
C ALA A 46 2.99 -0.20 -13.20
N GLU A 47 2.22 0.86 -13.46
CA GLU A 47 2.61 2.04 -14.22
C GLU A 47 2.17 3.32 -13.48
N ASP A 48 2.80 4.47 -13.75
CA ASP A 48 2.45 5.74 -13.08
C ASP A 48 0.98 6.14 -13.33
N ASP A 49 0.47 5.88 -14.55
CA ASP A 49 -0.92 6.14 -14.95
C ASP A 49 -1.96 5.38 -14.09
N ASP A 50 -1.56 4.32 -13.38
CA ASP A 50 -2.46 3.58 -12.50
C ASP A 50 -2.90 4.40 -11.28
N ALA A 51 -2.13 5.44 -10.89
CA ALA A 51 -2.55 6.41 -9.88
C ALA A 51 -3.80 7.18 -10.34
N ASP A 52 -3.81 7.60 -11.61
CA ASP A 52 -4.95 8.30 -12.20
C ASP A 52 -6.16 7.37 -12.29
N ARG A 53 -5.96 6.09 -12.61
CA ARG A 53 -7.04 5.08 -12.61
C ARG A 53 -7.70 4.92 -11.24
N LEU A 54 -6.91 4.92 -10.17
CA LEU A 54 -7.43 4.89 -8.80
C LEU A 54 -8.19 6.17 -8.48
N HIS A 55 -7.64 7.33 -8.87
CA HIS A 55 -8.27 8.64 -8.66
C HIS A 55 -9.61 8.75 -9.38
N ASP A 56 -9.69 8.35 -10.66
CA ASP A 56 -10.91 8.36 -11.47
C ASP A 56 -12.00 7.45 -10.90
N ARG A 57 -11.60 6.35 -10.25
CA ARG A 57 -12.51 5.46 -9.51
C ARG A 57 -12.94 6.01 -8.14
N GLY A 58 -12.40 7.14 -7.70
CA GLY A 58 -12.65 7.71 -6.38
C GLY A 58 -12.01 6.91 -5.24
N ILE A 59 -10.97 6.13 -5.53
CA ILE A 59 -10.24 5.32 -4.54
C ILE A 59 -9.08 6.14 -3.99
N LEU A 60 -9.07 6.39 -2.68
CA LEU A 60 -7.98 7.11 -2.04
C LEU A 60 -6.73 6.23 -1.93
N TYR A 61 -5.64 6.63 -2.58
CA TYR A 61 -4.38 5.90 -2.55
C TYR A 61 -3.34 6.58 -1.65
N ALA A 62 -2.75 5.83 -0.71
CA ALA A 62 -1.56 6.23 0.02
C ALA A 62 -0.32 5.72 -0.73
N PRO A 63 0.54 6.61 -1.28
CA PRO A 63 1.74 6.20 -1.99
C PRO A 63 2.61 5.26 -1.16
N ASP A 64 3.04 4.16 -1.76
CA ASP A 64 3.74 3.07 -1.09
C ASP A 64 4.99 3.52 -0.34
N PHE A 65 5.86 4.33 -0.96
CA PHE A 65 7.09 4.84 -0.36
C PHE A 65 6.86 5.81 0.82
N ILE A 66 5.64 6.35 0.95
CA ILE A 66 5.22 7.10 2.14
C ILE A 66 4.66 6.14 3.19
N ALA A 67 3.73 5.27 2.79
CA ALA A 67 3.05 4.34 3.68
C ALA A 67 4.00 3.33 4.35
N ASN A 68 5.02 2.86 3.65
CA ASN A 68 5.97 1.85 4.13
C ASN A 68 7.30 2.43 4.67
N GLY A 69 7.43 3.76 4.73
CA GLY A 69 8.66 4.46 5.10
C GLY A 69 9.15 4.20 6.54
N GLY A 70 8.33 3.61 7.40
CA GLY A 70 8.69 3.29 8.79
C GLY A 70 9.96 2.43 8.92
N GLY A 71 10.23 1.52 7.97
CA GLY A 71 11.44 0.71 7.97
C GLY A 71 12.73 1.54 7.76
N ALA A 72 12.69 2.50 6.84
CA ALA A 72 13.81 3.40 6.58
C ALA A 72 14.06 4.33 7.78
N LEU A 73 12.98 4.86 8.38
CA LEU A 73 13.07 5.67 9.59
C LEU A 73 13.68 4.87 10.76
N ALA A 74 13.18 3.66 11.02
CA ALA A 74 13.70 2.80 12.07
C ALA A 74 15.19 2.50 11.86
N PHE A 75 15.60 2.21 10.63
CA PHE A 75 17.01 1.99 10.31
C PHE A 75 17.89 3.21 10.64
N ALA A 76 17.44 4.42 10.28
CA ALA A 76 18.17 5.65 10.58
C ALA A 76 18.29 5.91 12.09
N LEU A 77 17.22 5.65 12.86
CA LEU A 77 17.22 5.78 14.31
C LEU A 77 18.18 4.77 14.98
N ILE A 78 18.13 3.50 14.56
CA ILE A 78 19.03 2.45 15.05
C ILE A 78 20.49 2.82 14.77
N LYS A 79 20.79 3.34 13.57
CA LYS A 79 22.14 3.81 13.22
C LYS A 79 22.60 4.99 14.07
N SER A 80 21.66 5.77 14.59
CA SER A 80 21.92 6.90 15.50
C SER A 80 22.02 6.47 16.97
N GLY A 81 21.96 5.17 17.28
CA GLY A 81 22.02 4.63 18.64
C GLY A 81 20.69 4.64 19.39
N ILE A 82 19.59 5.00 18.72
CA ILE A 82 18.23 4.95 19.26
C ILE A 82 17.66 3.57 18.95
N THR A 83 17.64 2.70 19.96
CA THR A 83 17.14 1.32 19.86
C THR A 83 15.92 1.06 20.74
N ASP A 84 15.47 2.09 21.46
CA ASP A 84 14.36 2.03 22.40
C ASP A 84 13.26 2.97 21.90
N GLU A 85 12.07 2.41 21.67
CA GLU A 85 10.91 3.17 21.19
C GLU A 85 10.54 4.30 22.14
N ALA A 86 10.80 4.16 23.45
CA ALA A 86 10.58 5.22 24.44
C ALA A 86 11.43 6.47 24.21
N LYS A 87 12.46 6.40 23.35
CA LYS A 87 13.36 7.50 23.00
C LYS A 87 13.04 8.15 21.66
N ILE A 88 11.92 7.77 21.01
CA ILE A 88 11.45 8.33 19.73
C ILE A 88 10.62 9.62 19.93
N ALA A 89 10.43 10.07 21.18
CA ALA A 89 9.66 11.26 21.55
C ALA A 89 10.32 12.60 21.19
#